data_AF-A0A316E2I2-F1
#
_entry.id   AF-A0A316E2I2-F1
#
_cell.length_a   1.000
_cell.length_b   1.000
_cell.length_c   1.000
_cell.angle_alpha   90.00
_cell.angle_beta   90.00
_cell.angle_gamma   90.00
#
_symmetry.space_group_name_H-M   'P 1'
#
loop_
_entity.id
_entity.type
_entity.pdbx_description
1 polymer ?
#
loop_
_entity_poly.entity_id
_entity_poly.type
_entity_poly.pdbx_seq_one_letter_code
_entity_poly.pdbx_strand_id
1 'polypeptide(L)'
;MGFPNSVLSFACRFEQVDWNVGIFKETGDNIYDEVFSIMPALSWRPIPSTVIRFSYRYQKQWDILGNPPARTGAFQLGVSSYF
;
A
#
# COMPACT_ATOMS: atom_id res chain seq x y z
N MET A 1 -19.40 20.93 23.33
CA MET A 1 -18.01 20.49 23.06
C MET A 1 -18.08 19.16 22.35
N GLY A 2 -17.81 19.15 21.05
CA GLY A 2 -17.86 17.98 20.18
C GLY A 2 -17.30 18.40 18.82
N PHE A 3 -16.83 17.46 18.01
CA PHE A 3 -16.33 17.73 16.67
C PHE A 3 -17.50 17.83 15.69
N PRO A 4 -18.13 19.01 15.52
CA PRO A 4 -19.44 19.10 14.90
C PRO A 4 -19.38 18.90 13.39
N ASN A 5 -18.21 19.16 12.80
CA ASN A 5 -17.91 19.03 11.38
C ASN A 5 -16.86 17.93 11.14
N SER A 6 -16.83 16.89 11.99
CA SER A 6 -15.87 15.82 11.77
C SER A 6 -16.19 15.01 10.53
N VAL A 7 -15.15 14.63 9.79
CA VAL A 7 -15.28 13.80 8.59
C VAL A 7 -14.49 12.53 8.78
N LEU A 8 -15.14 11.39 8.57
CA LEU A 8 -14.47 10.10 8.43
C LEU A 8 -14.35 9.77 6.94
N SER A 9 -13.17 9.32 6.52
CA SER A 9 -12.89 8.97 5.12
C SER A 9 -12.24 7.60 5.06
N PHE A 10 -12.74 6.76 4.16
CA PHE A 10 -12.14 5.48 3.84
C PHE A 10 -11.48 5.55 2.46
N ALA A 11 -10.30 4.97 2.32
CA ALA A 11 -9.55 4.89 1.07
C ALA A 11 -8.90 3.52 0.94
N CYS A 12 -8.67 3.08 -0.29
CA CYS A 12 -7.89 1.87 -0.56
C CYS A 12 -6.99 2.12 -1.77
N ARG A 13 -5.70 1.79 -1.64
CA ARG A 13 -4.73 1.84 -2.74
C ARG A 13 -4.38 0.42 -3.17
N PHE A 14 -4.40 0.18 -4.48
CA PHE A 14 -3.95 -1.06 -5.10
C PHE A 14 -2.73 -0.74 -5.97
N GLU A 15 -1.72 -1.59 -5.91
CA GLU A 15 -0.48 -1.44 -6.66
C GLU A 15 -0.10 -2.80 -7.26
N GLN A 16 0.23 -2.80 -8.54
CA GLN A 16 0.81 -3.93 -9.24
C GLN A 16 1.94 -3.38 -10.11
N VAL A 17 3.15 -3.90 -9.92
CA VAL A 17 4.33 -3.52 -10.67
C VAL A 17 4.99 -4.77 -11.20
N ASP A 18 5.14 -4.85 -12.51
CA ASP A 18 5.84 -5.92 -13.21
C ASP A 18 7.17 -5.36 -13.71
N TRP A 19 8.28 -5.92 -13.22
CA TRP A 19 9.64 -5.52 -13.59
C TRP A 19 10.22 -6.36 -14.73
N ASN A 20 9.44 -7.28 -15.28
CA ASN A 20 9.91 -8.24 -16.25
C ASN A 20 9.94 -7.65 -17.67
N VAL A 21 11.00 -7.97 -18.41
CA VAL A 21 11.07 -7.77 -19.87
C VAL A 21 11.44 -9.09 -20.52
N GLY A 22 10.43 -9.86 -20.94
CA GLY A 22 10.62 -11.15 -21.62
C GLY A 22 10.90 -12.32 -20.67
N ILE A 23 11.70 -13.27 -21.13
CA ILE A 23 12.05 -14.53 -20.45
C ILE A 23 13.56 -14.62 -20.22
N PHE A 24 14.00 -15.49 -19.32
CA PHE A 24 15.42 -15.80 -19.16
C PHE A 24 15.99 -16.35 -20.48
N LYS A 25 17.03 -15.70 -21.02
CA LYS A 25 17.67 -16.14 -22.29
C LYS A 25 18.36 -17.50 -22.19
N GLU A 26 18.75 -17.89 -20.99
CA GLU A 26 19.54 -19.10 -20.72
C GLU A 26 18.67 -20.33 -20.45
N THR A 27 17.53 -20.18 -19.77
CA THR A 27 16.63 -21.31 -19.44
C THR A 27 15.31 -21.29 -20.22
N GLY A 28 14.91 -20.13 -20.75
CA GLY A 28 13.60 -19.95 -21.38
C GLY A 28 12.44 -19.77 -20.40
N ASP A 29 12.71 -19.76 -19.09
CA ASP A 29 11.68 -19.60 -18.06
C ASP A 29 11.20 -18.15 -17.91
N ASN A 30 10.00 -17.97 -17.38
CA ASN A 30 9.47 -16.66 -17.03
C ASN A 30 10.27 -16.03 -15.89
N ILE A 31 10.46 -14.72 -15.97
CA ILE A 31 10.98 -13.92 -14.85
C ILE A 31 9.75 -13.50 -14.04
N TYR A 32 9.78 -13.72 -12.72
CA TYR A 32 8.64 -13.47 -11.84
C TYR A 32 8.85 -12.22 -10.96
N ASP A 33 9.70 -11.27 -11.36
CA ASP A 33 9.97 -10.07 -10.57
C ASP A 33 8.77 -9.12 -10.63
N GLU A 34 7.83 -9.31 -9.70
CA GLU A 34 6.63 -8.51 -9.59
C GLU A 34 6.34 -8.15 -8.13
N VAL A 35 5.68 -7.01 -7.95
CA VAL A 35 5.23 -6.51 -6.65
C VAL A 35 3.74 -6.24 -6.71
N PHE A 36 3.00 -6.82 -5.78
CA PHE A 36 1.60 -6.56 -5.55
C PHE A 36 1.38 -5.97 -4.16
N SER A 37 0.61 -4.91 -4.03
CA SER A 37 0.29 -4.28 -2.74
C SER A 37 -1.15 -3.81 -2.69
N ILE A 38 -1.79 -4.02 -1.54
CA ILE A 38 -3.08 -3.44 -1.18
C ILE A 38 -2.94 -2.69 0.14
N MET A 39 -3.47 -1.47 0.19
CA MET A 39 -3.33 -0.58 1.32
C MET A 39 -4.64 0.14 1.65
N PRO A 40 -5.53 -0.48 2.45
CA PRO A 40 -6.66 0.22 3.05
C PRO A 40 -6.19 1.29 4.04
N ALA A 41 -6.95 2.39 4.11
CA ALA A 41 -6.69 3.51 4.99
C ALA A 41 -8.01 4.10 5.52
N LEU A 42 -8.00 4.45 6.81
CA LEU A 42 -9.05 5.21 7.47
C LEU A 42 -8.47 6.56 7.90
N SER A 43 -9.15 7.64 7.56
CA SER A 43 -8.76 9.00 7.94
C SER A 43 -9.89 9.66 8.71
N TRP A 44 -9.57 10.27 9.84
CA TRP A 44 -10.48 11.09 10.62
C TRP A 44 -10.01 12.53 10.62
N ARG A 45 -10.92 13.44 10.26
CA ARG A 45 -10.72 14.88 10.35
C ARG A 45 -11.56 15.42 11.50
N PRO A 46 -11.01 15.62 12.71
CA PRO A 46 -11.74 16.23 13.82
C PRO A 46 -12.17 17.68 13.51
N ILE A 47 -11.28 18.42 12.85
CA ILE A 47 -11.51 19.77 12.32
C ILE A 47 -10.96 19.84 10.88
N PRO A 48 -11.41 20.78 10.04
CA PRO A 48 -10.98 20.83 8.63
C PRO A 48 -9.47 20.92 8.42
N SER A 49 -8.74 21.51 9.36
CA SER A 49 -7.29 21.70 9.29
C SER A 49 -6.47 20.53 9.83
N THR A 50 -7.06 19.53 10.46
CA THR A 50 -6.34 18.40 11.08
C THR A 50 -6.83 17.07 10.52
N VAL A 51 -5.89 16.20 10.16
CA VAL A 51 -6.17 14.85 9.68
C VAL A 51 -5.34 13.84 10.48
N ILE A 52 -6.01 12.82 10.99
CA ILE A 52 -5.39 11.63 11.58
C ILE A 52 -5.69 10.47 10.65
N ARG A 53 -4.67 9.77 10.16
CA ARG A 53 -4.80 8.65 9.23
C ARG A 53 -4.14 7.41 9.78
N PHE A 54 -4.83 6.29 9.68
CA PHE A 54 -4.30 4.96 9.87
C PHE A 54 -4.38 4.19 8.56
N SER A 55 -3.31 3.52 8.17
CA SER A 55 -3.28 2.63 7.02
C SER A 55 -2.54 1.33 7.33
N TYR A 56 -2.96 0.27 6.67
CA TYR A 56 -2.28 -1.03 6.71
C TYR A 56 -1.89 -1.40 5.29
N ARG A 57 -0.61 -1.66 5.06
CA ARG A 57 -0.11 -2.18 3.79
C ARG A 57 0.05 -3.69 3.89
N TYR A 58 -0.52 -4.40 2.93
CA TYR A 58 -0.24 -5.80 2.66
C TYR A 58 0.42 -5.90 1.29
N GLN A 59 1.66 -6.36 1.25
CA GLN A 59 2.47 -6.47 0.05
C GLN A 59 2.96 -7.91 -0.15
N LYS A 60 2.98 -8.35 -1.41
CA LYS A 60 3.62 -9.56 -1.89
C LYS A 60 4.67 -9.16 -2.91
N GLN A 61 5.85 -9.74 -2.79
CA GLN A 61 6.92 -9.57 -3.76
C GLN A 61 7.44 -10.94 -4.15
N TRP A 62 7.48 -11.20 -5.45
CA TRP A 62 8.06 -12.40 -6.02
C TRP A 62 9.50 -12.11 -6.40
N ASP A 63 10.34 -13.12 -6.24
CA ASP A 63 11.72 -13.10 -6.70
C ASP A 63 11.79 -13.49 -8.19
N ILE A 64 12.89 -13.16 -8.84
CA ILE A 64 13.15 -13.47 -10.26
C ILE A 64 12.96 -14.97 -10.58
N LEU A 65 13.22 -15.87 -9.61
CA LEU A 65 13.09 -17.32 -9.79
C LEU A 65 11.67 -17.87 -9.57
N GLY A 66 10.71 -17.04 -9.19
CA GLY A 66 9.33 -17.48 -8.94
C GLY A 66 9.13 -18.28 -7.65
N ASN A 67 10.04 -18.12 -6.69
CA ASN A 67 9.88 -18.65 -5.34
C ASN A 67 8.58 -18.12 -4.69
N PRO A 68 8.01 -18.83 -3.69
CA PRO A 68 6.84 -18.33 -2.96
C PRO A 68 7.05 -16.89 -2.48
N PRO A 69 6.07 -15.98 -2.67
CA PRO A 69 6.28 -14.56 -2.51
C PRO A 69 6.59 -14.18 -1.06
N ALA A 70 7.56 -13.28 -0.90
CA ALA A 70 7.80 -12.60 0.36
C ALA A 70 6.60 -11.72 0.70
N ARG A 71 6.08 -11.86 1.93
CA ARG A 71 4.92 -11.12 2.42
C ARG A 71 5.37 -10.04 3.38
N THR A 72 4.98 -8.79 3.12
CA THR A 72 5.29 -7.65 3.98
C THR A 72 4.01 -6.99 4.46
N GLY A 73 3.89 -6.83 5.78
CA GLY A 73 2.81 -6.10 6.43
C GLY A 73 3.36 -4.84 7.10
N ALA A 74 2.72 -3.69 6.91
CA ALA A 74 3.13 -2.46 7.60
C ALA A 74 1.92 -1.68 8.12
N PHE A 75 1.96 -1.34 9.40
CA PHE A 75 1.03 -0.38 10.00
C PHE A 75 1.61 1.03 9.89
N GLN A 76 0.79 1.98 9.45
CA GLN A 76 1.18 3.37 9.29
C GLN A 76 0.18 4.27 10.01
N LEU A 77 0.69 5.17 10.84
CA LEU A 77 -0.08 6.20 11.51
C LEU A 77 0.48 7.56 11.10
N GLY A 78 -0.39 8.45 10.62
CA GLY A 78 -0.01 9.78 10.16
C GLY A 78 -0.89 10.86 10.77
N VAL A 79 -0.28 12.00 11.10
CA VAL A 79 -0.98 13.21 11.54
C VAL A 79 -0.54 14.37 10.65
N SER A 80 -1.51 15.15 10.19
CA SER A 80 -1.27 16.35 9.39
C SER A 80 -2.12 17.49 9.96
N SER A 81 -1.51 18.66 10.17
CA SER A 81 -2.21 19.85 10.64
C SER A 81 -1.74 21.08 9.88
N TYR A 82 -2.69 21.92 9.47
CA TYR A 82 -2.45 23.19 8.79
C TYR A 82 -2.83 24.34 9.74
N PHE A 83 -2.04 25.41 9.74
CA PHE A 83 -2.17 26.56 10.64
C PHE A 83 -2.40 27.84 9.84
#